data_AF-A0AAN6LVP4-F1
#
_entry.id   AF-A0AAN6LVP4-F1
#
_cell.length_a   1.000
_cell.length_b   1.000
_cell.length_c   1.000
_cell.angle_alpha   90.00
_cell.angle_beta   90.00
_cell.angle_gamma   90.00
#
_symmetry.space_group_name_H-M   'P 1'
#
loop_
_entity.id
_entity.type
_entity.pdbx_description
1 polymer ?
#
loop_
_entity_poly.entity_id
_entity_poly.type
_entity_poly.pdbx_seq_one_letter_code
_entity_poly.pdbx_strand_id
1 'polypeptide(L)'
;MPRAPALFMGAPKLGQTALHPLGRETFSPVAQRKAATAVNGPQRFLARKVREQYRIEQARARSLYQQQARKLAAATHRRWKSDWSPLCLSFILVFWPLLILFFWTDLYDRRNAERSPRRKSPKDHNSKDESYKIRNVAQEYMKGHAREYPEGVENPIPHIDKTMKTWISVSQNTDCHPDSEDLLTDELLRTLILYGEMDVLFRIASHPDVCLPKLWTQGGKFAFDLGCWGLSEVKETALLAYICLNVFYLKPELYDSKMRERMLKEKSQRHSQTLPTEAYDYRLTSAYQQMLVYCTGTGDPNPHHGAHKIPHREFFGVPFGMYTSMVPWHSTASYHNKHFGMVPLQDLVDRKFPQKHVPSKGDVLLAQKIFRALKVPRDITLRILEVAEYTPKGRLQTHGDPLHIDNAEELRKYLAYCWKLLVRVDMLMKENGALVDWEYEVAEAIYKLFGVRYPQMSKLVKKEEEELARLAGKRTFLRVLDRYEI
;
A
#
# COMPACT_ATOMS: atom_id res chain seq x y z
N MET A 1 24.61 74.72 14.57
CA MET A 1 23.74 75.35 13.55
C MET A 1 23.20 74.26 12.63
N PRO A 2 21.94 74.29 12.15
CA PRO A 2 20.70 74.83 12.74
C PRO A 2 19.74 73.67 13.13
N ARG A 3 19.06 73.71 14.28
CA ARG A 3 17.76 74.35 14.60
C ARG A 3 16.53 73.71 13.93
N ALA A 4 15.67 73.18 14.79
CA ALA A 4 14.25 72.90 14.57
C ALA A 4 13.46 74.16 14.17
N PRO A 5 12.19 73.99 13.75
CA PRO A 5 11.14 74.33 14.71
C PRO A 5 9.98 73.31 14.79
N ALA A 6 9.39 73.27 15.98
CA ALA A 6 8.09 72.69 16.30
C ALA A 6 6.93 73.55 15.73
N LEU A 7 5.70 73.01 15.72
CA LEU A 7 4.47 73.62 16.27
C LEU A 7 3.21 72.78 15.96
N PHE A 8 2.44 72.47 17.03
CA PHE A 8 0.97 72.41 17.16
C PHE A 8 0.15 71.36 16.38
N MET A 9 -1.02 70.89 16.81
CA MET A 9 -1.75 70.68 18.08
C MET A 9 -3.04 69.96 17.65
N GLY A 10 -3.63 69.11 18.52
CA GLY A 10 -5.06 68.81 18.45
C GLY A 10 -5.44 67.34 18.22
N ALA A 11 -5.59 66.60 19.32
CA ALA A 11 -6.43 65.42 19.40
C ALA A 11 -7.92 65.82 19.45
N PRO A 12 -8.83 64.91 19.06
CA PRO A 12 -10.08 64.76 19.79
C PRO A 12 -10.19 63.36 20.41
N LYS A 13 -10.31 63.36 21.75
CA LYS A 13 -10.88 62.27 22.55
C LYS A 13 -12.39 62.25 22.33
N LEU A 14 -12.92 61.12 21.85
CA LEU A 14 -14.30 60.63 22.00
C LEU A 14 -14.10 59.11 22.01
N GLY A 15 -14.31 58.34 23.07
CA GLY A 15 -15.39 58.35 24.03
C GLY A 15 -15.65 56.86 24.30
N GLN A 16 -14.98 56.32 25.32
CA GLN A 16 -15.25 54.96 25.80
C GLN A 16 -16.70 54.91 26.27
N THR A 17 -17.54 54.21 25.53
CA THR A 17 -18.89 53.88 25.98
C THR A 17 -18.87 52.41 26.37
N ALA A 18 -19.10 52.17 27.65
CA ALA A 18 -19.22 50.86 28.26
C ALA A 18 -20.32 50.04 27.57
N LEU A 19 -19.99 48.85 27.08
CA LEU A 19 -20.97 47.84 26.70
C LEU A 19 -21.09 46.84 27.86
N HIS A 20 -22.14 47.03 28.65
CA HIS A 20 -22.69 46.01 29.53
C HIS A 20 -23.22 44.83 28.70
N PRO A 21 -23.11 43.58 29.19
CA PRO A 21 -23.71 42.43 28.52
C PRO A 21 -25.22 42.40 28.80
N LEU A 22 -26.03 42.67 27.79
CA LEU A 22 -27.48 42.45 27.80
C LEU A 22 -27.82 41.21 26.96
N GLY A 23 -28.57 40.29 27.58
CA GLY A 23 -29.57 39.49 26.90
C GLY A 23 -29.10 38.24 26.12
N ARG A 24 -29.05 37.10 26.82
CA ARG A 24 -29.36 35.80 26.20
C ARG A 24 -30.83 35.80 25.80
N GLU A 25 -31.15 36.18 24.56
CA GLU A 25 -32.42 35.81 23.96
C GLU A 25 -32.29 34.43 23.31
N THR A 26 -33.03 33.49 23.87
CA THR A 26 -33.19 32.13 23.33
C THR A 26 -33.95 32.20 22.01
N PHE A 27 -33.25 32.02 20.89
CA PHE A 27 -33.90 31.74 19.61
C PHE A 27 -34.73 30.46 19.73
N SER A 28 -35.99 30.52 19.32
CA SER A 28 -36.88 29.35 19.26
C SER A 28 -36.24 28.22 18.44
N PRO A 29 -36.31 26.95 18.90
CA PRO A 29 -35.80 25.78 18.18
C PRO A 29 -36.31 25.65 16.74
N VAL A 30 -37.46 26.27 16.44
CA VAL A 30 -38.07 26.29 15.10
C VAL A 30 -37.32 27.22 14.14
N ALA A 31 -36.80 28.36 14.63
CA ALA A 31 -36.03 29.30 13.82
C ALA A 31 -34.63 28.74 13.48
N GLN A 32 -33.99 28.05 14.42
CA GLN A 32 -32.71 27.39 14.19
C GLN A 32 -32.81 26.21 13.21
N ARG A 33 -33.92 25.44 13.25
CA ARG A 33 -34.17 24.38 12.26
C ARG A 33 -34.45 24.93 10.85
N LYS A 34 -35.16 26.05 10.72
CA LYS A 34 -35.39 26.68 9.41
C LYS A 34 -34.11 27.28 8.81
N ALA A 35 -33.25 27.90 9.62
CA ALA A 35 -31.95 28.42 9.17
C ALA A 35 -30.99 27.30 8.73
N ALA A 36 -30.91 26.19 9.46
CA ALA A 36 -30.09 25.03 9.09
C ALA A 36 -30.58 24.34 7.79
N THR A 37 -31.88 24.44 7.48
CA THR A 37 -32.43 23.87 6.23
C THR A 37 -32.18 24.79 5.03
N ALA A 38 -32.17 26.12 5.24
CA ALA A 38 -31.89 27.11 4.20
C ALA A 38 -30.42 27.11 3.73
N VAL A 39 -29.47 26.84 4.63
CA VAL A 39 -28.02 26.80 4.30
C VAL A 39 -27.61 25.53 3.54
N ASN A 40 -28.37 24.43 3.71
CA ASN A 40 -28.07 23.14 3.08
C ASN A 40 -28.56 23.01 1.62
N GLY A 41 -29.52 23.82 1.19
CA GLY A 41 -30.03 23.81 -0.19
C GLY A 41 -28.97 24.20 -1.23
N PRO A 42 -28.32 25.37 -1.09
CA PRO A 42 -27.28 25.83 -1.99
C PRO A 42 -26.06 24.90 -2.04
N GLN A 43 -25.63 24.36 -0.89
CA GLN A 43 -24.50 23.41 -0.83
C GLN A 43 -24.80 22.08 -1.51
N ARG A 44 -26.02 21.55 -1.37
CA ARG A 44 -26.44 20.32 -2.08
C ARG A 44 -26.56 20.55 -3.58
N PHE A 45 -27.01 21.73 -4.00
CA PHE A 45 -27.06 22.11 -5.41
C PHE A 45 -25.65 22.24 -6.01
N LEU A 46 -24.74 22.91 -5.31
CA LEU A 46 -23.33 23.03 -5.70
C LEU A 46 -22.66 21.65 -5.78
N ALA A 47 -22.85 20.77 -4.80
CA ALA A 47 -22.31 19.42 -4.79
C ALA A 47 -22.90 18.52 -5.89
N ARG A 48 -24.13 18.77 -6.35
CA ARG A 48 -24.70 18.11 -7.54
C ARG A 48 -24.08 18.63 -8.81
N LYS A 49 -23.95 19.95 -8.98
CA LYS A 49 -23.27 20.57 -10.13
C LYS A 49 -21.80 20.13 -10.25
N VAL A 50 -21.07 20.06 -9.14
CA VAL A 50 -19.67 19.57 -9.13
C VAL A 50 -19.60 18.09 -9.55
N ARG A 51 -20.51 17.24 -9.06
CA ARG A 51 -20.59 15.82 -9.48
C ARG A 51 -20.96 15.66 -10.96
N GLU A 52 -21.85 16.50 -11.47
CA GLU A 52 -22.24 16.51 -12.88
C GLU A 52 -21.06 16.94 -13.76
N GLN A 53 -20.39 18.03 -13.40
CA GLN A 53 -19.20 18.52 -14.09
C GLN A 53 -18.08 17.46 -14.08
N TYR A 54 -17.86 16.81 -12.94
CA TYR A 54 -16.89 15.73 -12.82
C TYR A 54 -17.22 14.53 -13.73
N ARG A 55 -18.50 14.17 -13.88
CA ARG A 55 -18.92 13.10 -14.82
C ARG A 55 -18.70 13.50 -16.27
N ILE A 56 -18.97 14.76 -16.63
CA ILE A 56 -18.75 15.30 -17.97
C ILE A 56 -17.25 15.30 -18.30
N GLU A 57 -16.41 15.74 -17.37
CA GLU A 57 -14.95 15.73 -17.52
C GLU A 57 -14.40 14.30 -17.58
N GLN A 58 -14.92 13.36 -16.78
CA GLN A 58 -14.56 11.93 -16.92
C GLN A 58 -14.97 11.37 -18.28
N ALA A 59 -16.14 11.72 -18.82
CA ALA A 59 -16.58 11.26 -20.13
C ALA A 59 -15.72 11.83 -21.26
N ARG A 60 -15.34 13.12 -21.18
CA ARG A 60 -14.40 13.77 -22.12
C ARG A 60 -13.01 13.15 -22.04
N ALA A 61 -12.49 12.90 -20.84
CA ALA A 61 -11.21 12.21 -20.65
C ALA A 61 -11.24 10.81 -21.26
N ARG A 62 -12.33 10.05 -21.08
CA ARG A 62 -12.51 8.73 -21.70
C ARG A 62 -12.54 8.80 -23.23
N SER A 63 -13.24 9.77 -23.82
CA SER A 63 -13.29 9.91 -25.28
C SER A 63 -11.93 10.31 -25.86
N LEU A 64 -11.21 11.21 -25.19
CA LEU A 64 -9.85 11.61 -25.57
C LEU A 64 -8.88 10.43 -25.48
N TYR A 65 -8.96 9.62 -24.41
CA TYR A 65 -8.13 8.44 -24.25
C TYR A 65 -8.42 7.38 -25.32
N GLN A 66 -9.69 7.14 -25.63
CA GLN A 66 -10.08 6.24 -26.73
C GLN A 66 -9.60 6.74 -28.09
N GLN A 67 -9.65 8.05 -28.34
CA GLN A 67 -9.16 8.65 -29.57
C GLN A 67 -7.63 8.58 -29.68
N GLN A 68 -6.91 8.82 -28.57
CA GLN A 68 -5.47 8.64 -28.50
C GLN A 68 -5.06 7.18 -28.69
N ALA A 69 -5.77 6.23 -28.06
CA ALA A 69 -5.54 4.80 -28.25
C ALA A 69 -5.74 4.37 -29.71
N ARG A 70 -6.77 4.89 -30.40
CA ARG A 70 -6.99 4.65 -31.84
C ARG A 70 -5.87 5.24 -32.71
N LYS A 71 -5.42 6.46 -32.40
CA LYS A 71 -4.29 7.10 -33.11
C LYS A 71 -2.98 6.34 -32.88
N LEU A 72 -2.74 5.89 -31.64
CA LEU A 72 -1.57 5.11 -31.28
C LEU A 72 -1.59 3.75 -31.99
N ALA A 73 -2.72 3.04 -31.99
CA ALA A 73 -2.90 1.78 -32.70
C ALA A 73 -2.68 1.92 -34.22
N ALA A 74 -3.15 3.01 -34.82
CA ALA A 74 -2.92 3.29 -36.25
C ALA A 74 -1.46 3.65 -36.55
N ALA A 75 -0.77 4.32 -35.62
CA ALA A 75 0.65 4.67 -35.75
C ALA A 75 1.57 3.44 -35.52
N THR A 76 1.26 2.59 -34.55
CA THR A 76 1.99 1.34 -34.30
C THR A 76 1.77 0.34 -35.43
N HIS A 77 0.57 0.26 -36.02
CA HIS A 77 0.34 -0.56 -37.21
C HIS A 77 1.19 -0.13 -38.42
N ARG A 78 1.46 1.18 -38.60
CA ARG A 78 2.36 1.66 -39.67
C ARG A 78 3.83 1.39 -39.35
N ARG A 79 4.23 1.45 -38.08
CA ARG A 79 5.61 1.20 -37.62
C ARG A 79 5.94 -0.29 -37.51
N TRP A 80 4.92 -1.15 -37.47
CA TRP A 80 5.01 -2.62 -37.39
C TRP A 80 5.68 -3.28 -38.61
N LYS A 81 5.84 -2.56 -39.72
CA LYS A 81 6.38 -3.09 -40.98
C LYS A 81 7.89 -2.96 -41.17
N SER A 82 8.63 -2.16 -40.40
CA SER A 82 10.04 -1.88 -40.77
C SER A 82 11.13 -2.58 -39.96
N ASP A 83 11.14 -2.63 -38.62
CA ASP A 83 12.41 -2.99 -37.95
C ASP A 83 12.29 -3.65 -36.56
N TRP A 84 11.94 -4.94 -36.48
CA TRP A 84 12.05 -5.67 -35.21
C TRP A 84 12.60 -7.08 -35.40
N SER A 85 13.53 -7.47 -34.51
CA SER A 85 14.09 -8.82 -34.48
C SER A 85 13.03 -9.83 -33.97
N PRO A 86 13.10 -11.11 -34.42
CA PRO A 86 12.11 -12.14 -34.09
C PRO A 86 11.92 -12.39 -32.57
N LEU A 87 12.93 -12.06 -31.75
CA LEU A 87 12.92 -12.27 -30.30
C LEU A 87 12.07 -11.25 -29.53
N CYS A 88 11.92 -10.02 -30.04
CA CYS A 88 11.03 -9.04 -29.42
C CYS A 88 9.56 -9.27 -29.81
N LEU A 89 9.32 -9.80 -31.01
CA LEU A 89 7.99 -10.17 -31.50
C LEU A 89 7.38 -11.31 -30.68
N SER A 90 8.16 -12.31 -30.28
CA SER A 90 7.66 -13.41 -29.44
C SER A 90 7.30 -12.94 -28.03
N PHE A 91 8.05 -12.00 -27.45
CA PHE A 91 7.75 -11.46 -26.13
C PHE A 91 6.45 -10.64 -26.11
N ILE A 92 6.24 -9.78 -27.12
CA ILE A 92 5.03 -8.93 -27.21
C ILE A 92 3.80 -9.75 -27.60
N LEU A 93 3.92 -10.72 -28.53
CA LEU A 93 2.80 -11.55 -28.94
C LEU A 93 2.29 -12.49 -27.84
N VAL A 94 3.14 -12.84 -26.87
CA VAL A 94 2.72 -13.64 -25.71
C VAL A 94 2.19 -12.76 -24.58
N PHE A 95 2.88 -11.67 -24.23
CA PHE A 95 2.52 -10.88 -23.05
C PHE A 95 1.39 -9.88 -23.28
N TRP A 96 1.28 -9.28 -24.47
CA TRP A 96 0.30 -8.22 -24.72
C TRP A 96 -1.15 -8.73 -24.74
N PRO A 97 -1.49 -9.89 -25.36
CA PRO A 97 -2.84 -10.45 -25.29
C PRO A 97 -3.20 -10.90 -23.87
N LEU A 98 -2.23 -11.38 -23.08
CA LEU A 98 -2.44 -11.75 -21.67
C LEU A 98 -2.75 -10.53 -20.80
N LEU A 99 -2.07 -9.41 -21.02
CA LEU A 99 -2.37 -8.13 -20.38
C LEU A 99 -3.77 -7.61 -20.75
N ILE A 100 -4.16 -7.71 -22.03
CA ILE A 100 -5.51 -7.33 -22.47
C ILE A 100 -6.57 -8.26 -21.86
N LEU A 101 -6.36 -9.58 -21.86
CA LEU A 101 -7.27 -10.55 -21.24
C LEU A 101 -7.42 -10.30 -19.74
N PHE A 102 -6.32 -9.97 -19.04
CA PHE A 102 -6.34 -9.60 -17.63
C PHE A 102 -7.15 -8.34 -17.34
N PHE A 103 -6.97 -7.28 -18.14
CA PHE A 103 -7.80 -6.09 -18.02
C PHE A 103 -9.26 -6.36 -18.37
N TRP A 104 -9.53 -7.26 -19.31
CA TRP A 104 -10.88 -7.58 -19.76
C TRP A 104 -11.64 -8.47 -18.76
N THR A 105 -10.98 -9.41 -18.10
CA THR A 105 -11.59 -10.24 -17.04
C THR A 105 -11.89 -9.42 -15.79
N ASP A 106 -11.01 -8.52 -15.35
CA ASP A 106 -11.30 -7.58 -14.24
C ASP A 106 -12.47 -6.64 -14.60
N LEU A 107 -12.50 -6.13 -15.84
CA LEU A 107 -13.62 -5.32 -16.34
C LEU A 107 -14.93 -6.12 -16.40
N TYR A 108 -14.89 -7.38 -16.84
CA TYR A 108 -16.04 -8.26 -16.94
C TYR A 108 -16.62 -8.58 -15.55
N ASP A 109 -15.76 -8.91 -14.59
CA ASP A 109 -16.17 -9.21 -13.21
C ASP A 109 -16.74 -7.98 -12.50
N ARG A 110 -16.16 -6.79 -12.70
CA ARG A 110 -16.73 -5.54 -12.20
C ARG A 110 -18.12 -5.26 -12.78
N ARG A 111 -18.29 -5.50 -14.09
CA ARG A 111 -19.58 -5.28 -14.77
C ARG A 111 -20.66 -6.25 -14.30
N ASN A 112 -20.28 -7.47 -13.94
CA ASN A 112 -21.20 -8.45 -13.37
C ASN A 112 -21.51 -8.17 -11.89
N ALA A 113 -20.55 -7.65 -11.12
CA ALA A 113 -20.78 -7.20 -9.75
C ALA A 113 -21.77 -6.01 -9.68
N GLU A 114 -21.73 -5.10 -10.67
CA GLU A 114 -22.68 -3.98 -10.78
C GLU A 114 -24.10 -4.38 -11.18
N ARG A 115 -24.29 -5.58 -11.77
CA ARG A 115 -25.61 -6.12 -12.15
C ARG A 115 -26.34 -6.83 -11.01
N SER A 116 -25.67 -7.07 -9.88
CA SER A 116 -26.31 -7.58 -8.68
C SER A 116 -27.21 -6.50 -8.06
N PRO A 117 -28.48 -6.81 -7.70
CA PRO A 117 -29.42 -5.81 -7.19
C PRO A 117 -28.86 -5.12 -5.95
N ARG A 118 -28.65 -3.80 -6.05
CA ARG A 118 -28.19 -2.91 -4.98
C ARG A 118 -29.06 -3.10 -3.73
N ARG A 119 -28.56 -3.87 -2.75
CA ARG A 119 -29.02 -3.77 -1.36
C ARG A 119 -28.82 -2.34 -0.89
N LYS A 120 -29.87 -1.72 -0.35
CA LYS A 120 -29.84 -0.37 0.22
C LYS A 120 -28.71 -0.30 1.26
N SER A 121 -27.73 0.57 1.01
CA SER A 121 -26.60 0.82 1.91
C SER A 121 -27.13 1.37 3.24
N PRO A 122 -26.80 0.75 4.39
CA PRO A 122 -27.02 1.35 5.69
C PRO A 122 -26.09 2.55 5.82
N LYS A 123 -26.66 3.76 5.83
CA LYS A 123 -25.93 5.00 6.08
C LYS A 123 -25.95 5.31 7.58
N ASP A 124 -24.80 5.76 8.06
CA ASP A 124 -24.57 6.49 9.31
C ASP A 124 -24.33 5.72 10.63
N HIS A 125 -24.04 4.42 10.60
CA HIS A 125 -23.47 3.71 11.77
C HIS A 125 -22.02 3.22 11.62
N ASN A 126 -21.39 3.41 10.45
CA ASN A 126 -20.09 2.80 10.18
C ASN A 126 -18.86 3.67 10.57
N SER A 127 -18.97 4.99 10.74
CA SER A 127 -17.77 5.83 10.95
C SER A 127 -17.14 5.70 12.34
N LYS A 128 -17.95 5.44 13.38
CA LYS A 128 -17.44 5.17 14.73
C LYS A 128 -16.77 3.80 14.82
N ASP A 129 -17.26 2.82 14.06
CA ASP A 129 -16.71 1.47 14.00
C ASP A 129 -15.36 1.45 13.27
N GLU A 130 -15.22 2.20 12.17
CA GLU A 130 -13.95 2.30 11.44
C GLU A 130 -12.84 3.03 12.23
N SER A 131 -13.17 4.13 12.93
CA SER A 131 -12.19 4.81 13.81
C SER A 131 -11.74 3.90 14.97
N TYR A 132 -12.62 3.01 15.45
CA TYR A 132 -12.30 2.03 16.48
C TYR A 132 -11.39 0.91 15.95
N LYS A 133 -11.60 0.45 14.70
CA LYS A 133 -10.72 -0.52 14.03
C LYS A 133 -9.31 0.04 13.81
N ILE A 134 -9.18 1.29 13.34
CA ILE A 134 -7.91 2.01 13.19
C ILE A 134 -7.14 2.03 14.51
N ARG A 135 -7.83 2.47 15.57
CA ARG A 135 -7.25 2.56 16.90
C ARG A 135 -6.81 1.19 17.41
N ASN A 136 -7.60 0.13 17.19
CA ASN A 136 -7.26 -1.21 17.65
C ASN A 136 -6.05 -1.80 16.93
N VAL A 137 -5.90 -1.60 15.62
CA VAL A 137 -4.71 -2.11 14.91
C VAL A 137 -3.44 -1.36 15.31
N ALA A 138 -3.52 -0.03 15.42
CA ALA A 138 -2.42 0.75 15.96
C ALA A 138 -2.10 0.31 17.41
N GLN A 139 -3.12 0.08 18.25
CA GLN A 139 -2.92 -0.39 19.62
C GLN A 139 -2.36 -1.81 19.71
N GLU A 140 -2.84 -2.77 18.92
CA GLU A 140 -2.29 -4.13 18.89
C GLU A 140 -0.84 -4.12 18.42
N TYR A 141 -0.51 -3.26 17.45
CA TYR A 141 0.87 -3.03 17.03
C TYR A 141 1.72 -2.43 18.15
N MET A 142 1.22 -1.36 18.80
CA MET A 142 1.89 -0.74 19.94
C MET A 142 2.02 -1.69 21.14
N LYS A 143 1.12 -2.67 21.31
CA LYS A 143 1.23 -3.71 22.34
C LYS A 143 2.41 -4.64 22.07
N GLY A 144 2.65 -5.02 20.81
CA GLY A 144 3.83 -5.79 20.42
C GLY A 144 5.12 -5.02 20.75
N HIS A 145 5.18 -3.75 20.33
CA HIS A 145 6.29 -2.87 20.65
C HIS A 145 6.49 -2.67 22.16
N ALA A 146 5.40 -2.46 22.92
CA ALA A 146 5.45 -2.26 24.37
C ALA A 146 5.90 -3.52 25.13
N ARG A 147 5.67 -4.72 24.60
CA ARG A 147 6.20 -5.97 25.18
C ARG A 147 7.71 -6.06 25.02
N GLU A 148 8.26 -5.62 23.89
CA GLU A 148 9.70 -5.67 23.62
C GLU A 148 10.45 -4.51 24.29
N TYR A 149 9.81 -3.36 24.46
CA TYR A 149 10.38 -2.18 25.13
C TYR A 149 9.50 -1.70 26.30
N PRO A 150 9.43 -2.46 27.41
CA PRO A 150 8.54 -2.17 28.53
C PRO A 150 8.91 -0.90 29.31
N GLU A 151 10.14 -0.39 29.19
CA GLU A 151 10.65 0.73 29.99
C GLU A 151 10.23 2.12 29.50
N GLY A 152 9.41 2.24 28.44
CA GLY A 152 9.13 3.55 27.81
C GLY A 152 7.70 3.86 27.36
N VAL A 153 6.69 3.01 27.59
CA VAL A 153 5.40 3.16 26.88
C VAL A 153 4.26 3.68 27.77
N GLU A 154 4.24 5.00 28.00
CA GLU A 154 2.95 5.68 27.95
C GLU A 154 2.38 5.51 26.54
N ASN A 155 1.06 5.29 26.42
CA ASN A 155 0.40 5.13 25.13
C ASN A 155 0.79 6.30 24.21
N PRO A 156 1.54 6.08 23.11
CA PRO A 156 2.13 7.20 22.37
C PRO A 156 1.10 7.90 21.49
N ILE A 157 -0.04 7.25 21.20
CA ILE A 157 -1.11 7.78 20.35
C ILE A 157 -1.75 9.08 20.93
N PRO A 158 -2.03 9.19 22.25
CA PRO A 158 -2.40 10.44 22.90
C PRO A 158 -1.41 11.61 22.68
N HIS A 159 -0.12 11.31 22.54
CA HIS A 159 0.96 12.30 22.48
C HIS A 159 1.32 12.71 21.05
N ILE A 160 0.81 12.01 20.02
CA ILE A 160 1.00 12.45 18.63
C ILE A 160 0.26 13.76 18.44
N ASP A 161 1.02 14.86 18.32
CA ASP A 161 0.48 16.13 17.87
C ASP A 161 -0.03 15.97 16.44
N LYS A 162 -1.35 16.06 16.27
CA LYS A 162 -2.04 15.95 14.97
C LYS A 162 -2.12 17.29 14.25
N THR A 163 -1.42 18.32 14.74
CA THR A 163 -1.38 19.61 14.08
C THR A 163 -0.65 19.53 12.75
N MET A 164 -0.92 20.51 11.88
CA MET A 164 -0.23 20.64 10.60
C MET A 164 1.30 20.80 10.77
N LYS A 165 1.75 21.33 11.92
CA LYS A 165 3.18 21.53 12.21
C LYS A 165 3.96 20.22 12.17
N THR A 166 3.43 19.16 12.77
CA THR A 166 4.06 17.84 12.79
C THR A 166 4.14 17.24 11.37
N TRP A 167 3.06 17.37 10.59
CA TRP A 167 3.05 16.92 9.19
C TRP A 167 4.07 17.65 8.33
N ILE A 168 4.21 18.97 8.54
CA ILE A 168 5.24 19.77 7.87
C ILE A 168 6.64 19.27 8.27
N SER A 169 6.90 19.12 9.58
CA SER A 169 8.17 18.63 10.13
C SER A 169 8.59 17.33 9.46
N VAL A 170 7.74 16.30 9.56
CA VAL A 170 7.98 14.97 8.96
C VAL A 170 8.26 15.06 7.47
N SER A 171 7.45 15.83 6.74
CA SER A 171 7.59 15.93 5.28
C SER A 171 8.83 16.69 4.81
N GLN A 172 9.44 17.48 5.70
CA GLN A 172 10.64 18.25 5.42
C GLN A 172 11.90 17.61 6.00
N ASN A 173 11.74 16.69 6.96
CA ASN A 173 12.85 16.00 7.59
C ASN A 173 13.70 15.27 6.53
N THR A 174 15.00 15.51 6.56
CA THR A 174 16.00 14.87 5.68
C THR A 174 17.03 14.08 6.48
N ASP A 175 16.89 14.04 7.80
CA ASP A 175 17.83 13.47 8.73
C ASP A 175 17.82 11.95 8.62
N CYS A 176 19.00 11.34 8.74
CA CYS A 176 19.17 9.88 8.74
C CYS A 176 18.60 9.20 9.99
N HIS A 177 18.24 9.97 11.01
CA HIS A 177 17.71 9.53 12.30
C HIS A 177 16.56 10.47 12.71
N PRO A 178 15.36 10.32 12.14
CA PRO A 178 14.22 11.16 12.50
C PRO A 178 13.87 11.01 13.99
N ASP A 179 13.39 12.09 14.58
CA ASP A 179 12.93 12.08 15.97
C ASP A 179 11.75 11.12 16.14
N SER A 180 11.54 10.64 17.38
CA SER A 180 10.46 9.71 17.70
C SER A 180 9.06 10.21 17.31
N GLU A 181 8.81 11.53 17.39
CA GLU A 181 7.55 12.15 16.97
C GLU A 181 7.34 12.03 15.45
N ASP A 182 8.41 12.19 14.67
CA ASP A 182 8.34 12.11 13.22
C ASP A 182 8.08 10.67 12.75
N LEU A 183 8.69 9.69 13.43
CA LEU A 183 8.44 8.26 13.20
C LEU A 183 6.98 7.87 13.49
N LEU A 184 6.43 8.32 14.61
CA LEU A 184 5.02 8.07 14.96
C LEU A 184 4.06 8.71 13.96
N THR A 185 4.43 9.87 13.42
CA THR A 185 3.61 10.60 12.45
C THR A 185 3.67 9.95 11.06
N ASP A 186 4.82 9.41 10.63
CA ASP A 186 4.92 8.56 9.43
C ASP A 186 4.05 7.30 9.55
N GLU A 187 4.05 6.63 10.70
CA GLU A 187 3.15 5.48 10.93
C GLU A 187 1.68 5.86 10.91
N LEU A 188 1.33 7.02 11.47
CA LEU A 188 -0.02 7.53 11.38
C LEU A 188 -0.40 7.78 9.90
N LEU A 189 0.50 8.36 9.10
CA LEU A 189 0.29 8.58 7.67
C LEU A 189 0.00 7.28 6.93
N ARG A 190 0.83 6.26 7.15
CA ARG A 190 0.67 4.93 6.56
C ARG A 190 -0.65 4.31 6.98
N THR A 191 -0.98 4.39 8.26
CA THR A 191 -2.24 3.90 8.79
C THR A 191 -3.42 4.56 8.08
N LEU A 192 -3.42 5.89 7.91
CA LEU A 192 -4.47 6.60 7.17
C LEU A 192 -4.62 6.06 5.73
N ILE A 193 -3.52 5.72 5.05
CA ILE A 193 -3.54 5.11 3.71
C ILE A 193 -4.15 3.70 3.73
N LEU A 194 -3.76 2.87 4.70
CA LEU A 194 -4.27 1.49 4.83
C LEU A 194 -5.79 1.46 5.02
N TYR A 195 -6.31 2.40 5.81
CA TYR A 195 -7.74 2.53 6.05
C TYR A 195 -8.48 3.32 4.96
N GLY A 196 -7.76 4.05 4.12
CA GLY A 196 -8.33 4.81 3.02
C GLY A 196 -9.02 6.09 3.46
N GLU A 197 -8.49 6.73 4.51
CA GLU A 197 -8.89 8.05 4.99
C GLU A 197 -8.39 9.15 4.01
N MET A 198 -8.75 9.02 2.74
CA MET A 198 -8.22 9.82 1.64
C MET A 198 -8.58 11.30 1.78
N ASP A 199 -9.74 11.63 2.33
CA ASP A 199 -10.14 13.03 2.56
C ASP A 199 -9.21 13.73 3.56
N VAL A 200 -8.72 13.01 4.57
CA VAL A 200 -7.74 13.54 5.54
C VAL A 200 -6.38 13.69 4.86
N LEU A 201 -5.96 12.66 4.14
CA LEU A 201 -4.70 12.64 3.40
C LEU A 201 -4.62 13.77 2.36
N PHE A 202 -5.71 14.04 1.63
CA PHE A 202 -5.77 15.13 0.66
C PHE A 202 -5.70 16.50 1.33
N ARG A 203 -6.30 16.69 2.52
CA ARG A 203 -6.13 17.94 3.27
C ARG A 203 -4.69 18.16 3.69
N ILE A 204 -4.01 17.11 4.15
CA ILE A 204 -2.57 17.16 4.48
C ILE A 204 -1.76 17.51 3.22
N ALA A 205 -1.99 16.80 2.12
CA ALA A 205 -1.31 17.01 0.84
C ALA A 205 -1.57 18.39 0.22
N SER A 206 -2.73 19.01 0.50
CA SER A 206 -3.08 20.34 -0.01
C SER A 206 -2.36 21.48 0.71
N HIS A 207 -1.69 21.22 1.84
CA HIS A 207 -0.96 22.24 2.58
C HIS A 207 0.34 22.60 1.84
N PRO A 208 0.62 23.89 1.59
CA PRO A 208 1.74 24.32 0.74
C PRO A 208 3.11 23.89 1.28
N ASP A 209 3.25 23.80 2.60
CA ASP A 209 4.52 23.45 3.25
C ASP A 209 4.74 21.94 3.41
N VAL A 210 3.75 21.10 3.08
CA VAL A 210 3.86 19.65 3.18
C VAL A 210 4.42 19.07 1.88
N CYS A 211 5.52 18.33 1.98
CA CYS A 211 6.23 17.76 0.83
C CYS A 211 6.25 16.22 0.87
N LEU A 212 5.16 15.58 0.44
CA LEU A 212 5.06 14.12 0.41
C LEU A 212 6.06 13.43 -0.55
N PRO A 213 6.46 14.02 -1.70
CA PRO A 213 7.49 13.46 -2.56
C PRO A 213 8.85 13.29 -1.91
N LYS A 214 9.20 14.12 -0.92
CA LYS A 214 10.42 13.92 -0.13
C LYS A 214 10.33 12.64 0.70
N LEU A 215 9.24 12.47 1.45
CA LEU A 215 8.96 11.21 2.18
C LEU A 215 8.91 9.99 1.28
N TRP A 216 8.54 10.17 0.01
CA TRP A 216 8.54 9.10 -0.98
C TRP A 216 9.95 8.71 -1.46
N THR A 217 10.82 9.70 -1.69
CA THR A 217 12.13 9.51 -2.34
C THR A 217 13.26 9.26 -1.36
N GLN A 218 13.10 9.70 -0.11
CA GLN A 218 14.15 9.61 0.89
C GLN A 218 14.32 8.21 1.47
N GLY A 219 13.34 7.31 1.34
CA GLY A 219 13.45 5.93 1.84
C GLY A 219 14.69 5.17 1.34
N GLY A 220 15.26 5.55 0.20
CA GLY A 220 16.50 4.97 -0.33
C GLY A 220 17.82 5.64 0.09
N LYS A 221 17.79 6.79 0.79
CA LYS A 221 19.00 7.51 1.22
C LYS A 221 19.47 7.13 2.63
N PHE A 222 18.73 6.29 3.34
CA PHE A 222 19.10 5.82 4.67
C PHE A 222 20.11 4.68 4.53
N ALA A 223 21.38 4.97 4.87
CA ALA A 223 22.49 4.01 4.82
C ALA A 223 22.39 2.86 5.84
N PHE A 224 21.36 2.89 6.69
CA PHE A 224 21.04 1.81 7.59
C PHE A 224 19.73 1.18 7.17
N ASP A 225 19.70 -0.15 7.16
CA ASP A 225 18.53 -1.02 7.08
C ASP A 225 17.55 -0.85 8.25
N LEU A 226 17.55 0.34 8.87
CA LEU A 226 16.59 0.79 9.85
C LEU A 226 15.25 0.97 9.14
N GLY A 227 14.63 -0.18 8.90
CA GLY A 227 13.20 -0.40 8.86
C GLY A 227 12.44 0.76 8.28
N CYS A 228 12.26 0.71 6.96
CA CYS A 228 10.99 1.08 6.39
C CYS A 228 10.51 2.45 6.85
N TRP A 229 11.17 3.55 6.47
CA TRP A 229 10.64 4.92 6.64
C TRP A 229 10.08 5.45 5.32
N GLY A 230 9.01 6.24 5.41
CA GLY A 230 8.41 6.90 4.25
C GLY A 230 7.34 6.09 3.53
N LEU A 231 6.69 6.74 2.56
CA LEU A 231 5.50 6.20 1.89
C LEU A 231 5.80 5.11 0.86
N SER A 232 7.05 5.01 0.41
CA SER A 232 7.48 4.02 -0.59
C SER A 232 7.20 2.59 -0.12
N GLU A 233 7.42 2.28 1.16
CA GLU A 233 7.25 0.94 1.75
C GLU A 233 5.82 0.41 1.64
N VAL A 234 4.82 1.28 1.80
CA VAL A 234 3.40 0.91 1.61
C VAL A 234 3.16 0.43 0.19
N LYS A 235 3.75 1.11 -0.79
CA LYS A 235 3.70 0.72 -2.20
C LYS A 235 4.54 -0.53 -2.44
N GLU A 236 5.78 -0.59 -1.96
CA GLU A 236 6.68 -1.70 -2.28
C GLU A 236 6.14 -3.04 -1.76
N THR A 237 5.72 -3.10 -0.51
CA THR A 237 5.12 -4.31 0.07
C THR A 237 3.85 -4.74 -0.68
N ALA A 238 2.95 -3.80 -0.98
CA ALA A 238 1.75 -4.08 -1.76
C ALA A 238 2.07 -4.53 -3.20
N LEU A 239 3.01 -3.88 -3.87
CA LEU A 239 3.38 -4.12 -5.26
C LEU A 239 4.10 -5.46 -5.42
N LEU A 240 5.07 -5.76 -4.55
CA LEU A 240 5.80 -7.03 -4.56
C LEU A 240 4.86 -8.20 -4.31
N ALA A 241 4.01 -8.12 -3.28
CA ALA A 241 3.00 -9.15 -3.02
C ALA A 241 2.04 -9.32 -4.20
N TYR A 242 1.57 -8.21 -4.77
CA TYR A 242 0.66 -8.24 -5.91
C TYR A 242 1.29 -8.91 -7.14
N ILE A 243 2.48 -8.48 -7.56
CA ILE A 243 3.17 -9.05 -8.74
C ILE A 243 3.54 -10.51 -8.49
N CYS A 244 4.18 -10.82 -7.37
CA CYS A 244 4.67 -12.16 -7.04
C CYS A 244 3.54 -13.20 -7.10
N LEU A 245 2.44 -12.95 -6.39
CA LEU A 245 1.31 -13.89 -6.33
C LEU A 245 0.57 -13.98 -7.67
N ASN A 246 0.39 -12.87 -8.41
CA ASN A 246 -0.24 -12.93 -9.74
C ASN A 246 0.62 -13.72 -10.74
N VAL A 247 1.96 -13.55 -10.72
CA VAL A 247 2.85 -14.31 -11.60
C VAL A 247 2.76 -15.80 -11.31
N PHE A 248 2.80 -16.21 -10.04
CA PHE A 248 2.65 -17.62 -9.68
C PHE A 248 1.25 -18.18 -9.97
N TYR A 249 0.20 -17.36 -9.80
CA TYR A 249 -1.16 -17.76 -10.14
C TYR A 249 -1.32 -18.13 -11.62
N LEU A 250 -0.57 -17.48 -12.52
CA LEU A 250 -0.52 -17.79 -13.96
C LEU A 250 0.23 -19.09 -14.31
N LYS A 251 0.83 -19.75 -13.32
CA LYS A 251 1.66 -20.95 -13.46
C LYS A 251 1.10 -22.09 -12.59
N PRO A 252 -0.07 -22.66 -12.97
CA PRO A 252 -0.72 -23.71 -12.17
C PRO A 252 0.16 -24.93 -11.92
N GLU A 253 1.11 -25.23 -12.80
CA GLU A 253 2.11 -26.28 -12.57
C GLU A 253 2.97 -26.08 -11.30
N LEU A 254 2.98 -24.86 -10.73
CA LEU A 254 3.75 -24.55 -9.55
C LEU A 254 2.99 -24.73 -8.22
N TYR A 255 1.66 -24.70 -8.24
CA TYR A 255 0.82 -24.80 -7.03
C TYR A 255 -0.25 -25.90 -7.09
N ASP A 256 -0.61 -26.39 -8.27
CA ASP A 256 -1.55 -27.51 -8.44
C ASP A 256 -0.77 -28.79 -8.79
N SER A 257 -0.92 -29.82 -7.94
CA SER A 257 -0.21 -31.10 -8.09
C SER A 257 -0.57 -31.82 -9.39
N LYS A 258 -1.83 -31.79 -9.83
CA LYS A 258 -2.28 -32.46 -11.06
C LYS A 258 -1.70 -31.77 -12.29
N MET A 259 -1.68 -30.44 -12.29
CA MET A 259 -1.08 -29.66 -13.37
C MET A 259 0.43 -29.86 -13.44
N ARG A 260 1.10 -29.97 -12.27
CA ARG A 260 2.52 -30.31 -12.16
C ARG A 260 2.84 -31.69 -12.74
N GLU A 261 2.08 -32.72 -12.34
CA GLU A 261 2.23 -34.09 -12.87
C GLU A 261 2.09 -34.14 -14.39
N ARG A 262 1.07 -33.43 -14.93
CA ARG A 262 0.88 -33.32 -16.37
C ARG A 262 2.08 -32.67 -17.07
N MET A 263 2.57 -31.53 -16.56
CA MET A 263 3.74 -30.84 -17.11
C MET A 263 4.98 -31.75 -17.06
N LEU A 264 5.21 -32.48 -15.95
CA LEU A 264 6.34 -33.39 -15.81
C LEU A 264 6.26 -34.56 -16.81
N LYS A 265 5.08 -35.13 -17.01
CA LYS A 265 4.85 -36.16 -18.03
C LYS A 265 5.11 -35.64 -19.45
N GLU A 266 4.67 -34.42 -19.76
CA GLU A 266 4.93 -33.78 -21.05
C GLU A 266 6.44 -33.51 -21.25
N LYS A 267 7.16 -33.11 -20.20
CA LYS A 267 8.62 -32.92 -20.24
C LYS A 267 9.39 -34.23 -20.41
N SER A 268 8.98 -35.29 -19.70
CA SER A 268 9.62 -36.61 -19.80
C SER A 268 9.46 -37.20 -21.19
N GLN A 269 8.31 -37.00 -21.83
CA GLN A 269 8.06 -37.39 -23.22
C GLN A 269 8.96 -36.66 -24.22
N ARG A 270 9.40 -35.44 -23.92
CA ARG A 270 10.33 -34.65 -24.74
C ARG A 270 11.80 -34.92 -24.40
N HIS A 271 12.09 -35.90 -23.54
CA HIS A 271 13.44 -36.16 -23.01
C HIS A 271 14.13 -34.91 -22.44
N SER A 272 13.36 -33.95 -21.91
CA SER A 272 13.89 -32.76 -21.29
C SER A 272 14.35 -33.08 -19.87
N GLN A 273 15.47 -32.48 -19.43
CA GLN A 273 15.92 -32.59 -18.05
C GLN A 273 14.81 -32.07 -17.11
N THR A 274 14.43 -32.88 -16.12
CA THR A 274 13.46 -32.53 -15.10
C THR A 274 14.16 -32.42 -13.76
N LEU A 275 13.71 -31.45 -12.95
CA LEU A 275 14.10 -31.34 -11.55
C LEU A 275 13.20 -32.24 -10.70
N PRO A 276 13.55 -32.53 -9.43
CA PRO A 276 12.65 -33.15 -8.48
C PRO A 276 11.29 -32.45 -8.43
N THR A 277 10.20 -33.19 -8.20
CA THR A 277 8.84 -32.66 -8.21
C THR A 277 8.67 -31.49 -7.23
N GLU A 278 9.34 -31.57 -6.09
CA GLU A 278 9.34 -30.58 -5.02
C GLU A 278 9.96 -29.25 -5.49
N ALA A 279 10.93 -29.30 -6.40
CA ALA A 279 11.57 -28.10 -6.96
C ALA A 279 10.62 -27.25 -7.82
N TYR A 280 9.45 -27.77 -8.17
CA TYR A 280 8.38 -27.03 -8.84
C TYR A 280 7.35 -26.45 -7.86
N ASP A 281 7.60 -26.46 -6.55
CA ASP A 281 6.78 -25.74 -5.58
C ASP A 281 7.15 -24.24 -5.58
N TYR A 282 6.18 -23.37 -5.91
CA TYR A 282 6.43 -21.93 -5.93
C TYR A 282 6.91 -21.39 -4.58
N ARG A 283 6.57 -22.04 -3.47
CA ARG A 283 6.96 -21.62 -2.11
C ARG A 283 8.45 -21.81 -1.83
N LEU A 284 9.10 -22.66 -2.62
CA LEU A 284 10.54 -22.87 -2.59
C LEU A 284 11.30 -21.97 -3.58
N THR A 285 10.62 -21.04 -4.25
CA THR A 285 11.30 -20.06 -5.11
C THR A 285 11.87 -18.91 -4.29
N SER A 286 13.00 -18.35 -4.72
CA SER A 286 13.58 -17.17 -4.09
C SER A 286 12.60 -16.00 -4.09
N ALA A 287 11.88 -15.77 -5.20
CA ALA A 287 10.88 -14.72 -5.35
C ALA A 287 9.79 -14.76 -4.28
N TYR A 288 9.20 -15.95 -4.03
CA TYR A 288 8.15 -16.09 -3.02
C TYR A 288 8.69 -15.85 -1.61
N GLN A 289 9.83 -16.46 -1.29
CA GLN A 289 10.41 -16.36 0.05
C GLN A 289 10.86 -14.92 0.37
N GLN A 290 11.47 -14.24 -0.60
CA GLN A 290 11.82 -12.82 -0.50
C GLN A 290 10.58 -11.96 -0.27
N MET A 291 9.55 -12.12 -1.11
CA MET A 291 8.30 -11.38 -0.98
C MET A 291 7.67 -11.60 0.40
N LEU A 292 7.60 -12.85 0.86
CA LEU A 292 7.02 -13.19 2.16
C LEU A 292 7.80 -12.52 3.29
N VAL A 293 9.12 -12.72 3.36
CA VAL A 293 9.97 -12.15 4.41
C VAL A 293 9.95 -10.63 4.38
N TYR A 294 9.92 -10.01 3.20
CA TYR A 294 9.82 -8.54 3.10
C TYR A 294 8.53 -7.99 3.68
N CYS A 295 7.41 -8.53 3.16
CA CYS A 295 6.09 -8.00 3.43
C CYS A 295 5.64 -8.30 4.85
N THR A 296 6.22 -9.31 5.51
CA THR A 296 5.81 -9.75 6.84
C THR A 296 6.89 -9.62 7.92
N GLY A 297 8.15 -9.45 7.54
CA GLY A 297 9.26 -9.42 8.49
C GLY A 297 9.26 -8.18 9.39
N THR A 298 9.95 -8.30 10.52
CA THR A 298 10.26 -7.21 11.45
C THR A 298 11.66 -6.66 11.17
N GLY A 299 11.84 -5.34 11.31
CA GLY A 299 13.18 -4.76 11.27
C GLY A 299 14.01 -5.20 12.48
N ASP A 300 15.33 -5.30 12.33
CA ASP A 300 16.33 -5.54 13.39
C ASP A 300 17.53 -4.66 13.01
N PRO A 301 18.14 -3.87 13.91
CA PRO A 301 18.04 -3.87 15.40
C PRO A 301 16.84 -3.15 15.98
N ASN A 302 16.21 -2.29 15.20
CA ASN A 302 15.07 -1.54 15.67
C ASN A 302 13.83 -2.11 14.97
N PRO A 303 12.94 -2.80 15.68
CA PRO A 303 11.68 -3.28 15.16
C PRO A 303 10.73 -2.09 14.99
N HIS A 304 11.12 -1.20 14.08
CA HIS A 304 10.42 0.02 13.79
C HIS A 304 9.05 -0.31 13.20
N HIS A 305 8.11 0.53 13.60
CA HIS A 305 7.06 1.13 12.77
C HIS A 305 6.85 0.47 11.39
N GLY A 306 5.84 -0.41 11.32
CA GLY A 306 5.54 -1.23 10.16
C GLY A 306 4.06 -1.53 10.03
N ALA A 307 3.19 -0.56 10.31
CA ALA A 307 1.73 -0.72 10.20
C ALA A 307 1.32 -1.28 8.82
N HIS A 308 2.03 -0.87 7.77
CA HIS A 308 1.81 -1.36 6.41
C HIS A 308 2.03 -2.87 6.24
N LYS A 309 2.85 -3.49 7.09
CA LYS A 309 3.09 -4.96 7.11
C LYS A 309 2.00 -5.75 7.83
N ILE A 310 1.16 -5.11 8.66
CA ILE A 310 0.13 -5.82 9.45
C ILE A 310 -0.87 -6.56 8.55
N PRO A 311 -1.47 -5.95 7.51
CA PRO A 311 -2.42 -6.66 6.65
C PRO A 311 -1.80 -7.83 5.88
N HIS A 312 -0.49 -7.73 5.57
CA HIS A 312 0.30 -8.80 4.96
C HIS A 312 0.51 -9.95 5.96
N ARG A 313 0.97 -9.66 7.18
CA ARG A 313 1.10 -10.63 8.29
C ARG A 313 -0.21 -11.36 8.57
N GLU A 314 -1.31 -10.62 8.66
CA GLU A 314 -2.66 -11.18 8.85
C GLU A 314 -3.12 -12.02 7.66
N PHE A 315 -2.73 -11.67 6.44
CA PHE A 315 -3.04 -12.51 5.29
C PHE A 315 -2.28 -13.84 5.39
N PHE A 316 -0.95 -13.79 5.48
CA PHE A 316 -0.10 -14.99 5.47
C PHE A 316 -0.12 -15.80 6.77
N GLY A 317 -0.67 -15.25 7.86
CA GLY A 317 -0.62 -15.89 9.18
C GLY A 317 0.78 -15.92 9.77
N VAL A 318 1.54 -14.85 9.53
CA VAL A 318 2.91 -14.67 10.03
C VAL A 318 2.88 -13.74 11.24
N PRO A 319 3.20 -14.24 12.45
CA PRO A 319 3.27 -13.40 13.64
C PRO A 319 4.40 -12.36 13.55
N PHE A 320 4.28 -11.31 14.35
CA PHE A 320 5.37 -10.36 14.56
C PHE A 320 6.62 -11.07 15.10
N GLY A 321 7.79 -10.74 14.57
CA GLY A 321 9.06 -11.33 14.96
C GLY A 321 9.37 -12.70 14.33
N MET A 322 8.42 -13.31 13.59
CA MET A 322 8.65 -14.64 13.00
C MET A 322 9.75 -14.61 11.92
N TYR A 323 9.75 -13.57 11.09
CA TYR A 323 10.81 -13.33 10.12
C TYR A 323 11.44 -11.99 10.43
N THR A 324 12.77 -11.91 10.33
CA THR A 324 13.48 -10.65 10.42
C THR A 324 13.85 -10.20 9.03
N SER A 325 13.39 -9.01 8.63
CA SER A 325 13.83 -8.37 7.40
C SER A 325 15.19 -7.72 7.62
N MET A 326 16.17 -8.52 8.03
CA MET A 326 17.56 -8.09 8.27
C MET A 326 18.36 -8.01 6.98
N VAL A 327 17.71 -8.25 5.84
CA VAL A 327 18.36 -8.27 4.55
C VAL A 327 18.21 -6.88 3.95
N PRO A 328 19.28 -6.06 3.91
CA PRO A 328 19.31 -4.91 3.03
C PRO A 328 18.82 -5.35 1.66
N TRP A 329 17.78 -4.71 1.12
CA TRP A 329 17.34 -5.01 -0.26
C TRP A 329 18.44 -4.68 -1.25
N HIS A 330 19.32 -3.76 -0.86
CA HIS A 330 20.52 -3.35 -1.56
C HIS A 330 21.74 -4.22 -1.19
N SER A 331 21.57 -5.19 -0.29
CA SER A 331 22.62 -6.14 0.08
C SER A 331 23.07 -6.80 -1.20
N THR A 332 24.40 -6.90 -1.36
CA THR A 332 24.99 -7.54 -2.52
C THR A 332 24.25 -8.84 -2.84
N ALA A 333 23.98 -9.09 -4.12
CA ALA A 333 23.24 -10.26 -4.60
C ALA A 333 23.70 -11.59 -3.95
N SER A 334 24.93 -11.64 -3.43
CA SER A 334 25.50 -12.69 -2.61
C SER A 334 24.64 -13.15 -1.42
N TYR A 335 24.00 -12.26 -0.64
CA TYR A 335 23.18 -12.69 0.51
C TYR A 335 21.84 -13.28 0.04
N HIS A 336 21.16 -12.56 -0.84
CA HIS A 336 19.86 -12.96 -1.40
C HIS A 336 19.93 -14.32 -2.11
N ASN A 337 20.99 -14.56 -2.89
CA ASN A 337 21.19 -15.80 -3.64
C ASN A 337 21.57 -17.01 -2.76
N LYS A 338 22.04 -16.78 -1.53
CA LYS A 338 22.50 -17.86 -0.64
C LYS A 338 21.42 -18.42 0.28
N HIS A 339 20.32 -17.70 0.50
CA HIS A 339 19.31 -18.10 1.47
C HIS A 339 17.94 -18.30 0.83
N PHE A 340 17.49 -17.36 0.01
CA PHE A 340 16.18 -17.48 -0.62
C PHE A 340 16.20 -18.48 -1.77
N GLY A 341 15.20 -19.36 -1.80
CA GLY A 341 15.05 -20.42 -2.79
C GLY A 341 15.93 -21.65 -2.55
N MET A 342 16.76 -21.64 -1.50
CA MET A 342 17.68 -22.72 -1.17
C MET A 342 17.27 -23.49 0.09
N VAL A 343 16.47 -22.89 0.97
CA VAL A 343 16.03 -23.49 2.23
C VAL A 343 14.49 -23.47 2.35
N PRO A 344 13.89 -24.41 3.10
CA PRO A 344 12.49 -24.34 3.49
C PRO A 344 12.14 -23.05 4.24
N LEU A 345 10.87 -22.62 4.18
CA LEU A 345 10.37 -21.44 4.92
C LEU A 345 10.58 -21.51 6.44
N GLN A 346 10.65 -22.72 6.98
CA GLN A 346 10.85 -23.00 8.40
C GLN A 346 12.25 -22.57 8.85
N ASP A 347 13.23 -22.71 7.97
CA ASP A 347 14.64 -22.39 8.23
C ASP A 347 14.92 -20.89 8.08
N LEU A 348 13.96 -20.15 7.51
CA LEU A 348 14.00 -18.68 7.44
C LEU A 348 13.45 -18.01 8.71
N VAL A 349 12.83 -18.77 9.62
CA VAL A 349 12.28 -18.23 10.88
C VAL A 349 13.43 -17.68 11.74
N ASP A 350 13.22 -16.50 12.31
CA ASP A 350 14.23 -15.89 13.17
C ASP A 350 14.52 -16.78 14.39
N ARG A 351 15.81 -16.94 14.72
CA ARG A 351 16.25 -17.77 15.86
C ARG A 351 15.74 -17.25 17.20
N LYS A 352 15.51 -15.94 17.32
CA LYS A 352 14.95 -15.26 18.50
C LYS A 352 13.44 -15.46 18.59
N PHE A 353 12.76 -15.92 17.53
CA PHE A 353 11.31 -16.11 17.56
C PHE A 353 10.94 -17.25 18.53
N PRO A 354 10.21 -16.96 19.62
CA PRO A 354 10.01 -17.92 20.71
C PRO A 354 9.06 -19.07 20.34
N GLN A 355 8.19 -18.87 19.34
CA GLN A 355 7.13 -19.81 18.97
C GLN A 355 7.46 -20.54 17.67
N LYS A 356 8.00 -21.76 17.75
CA LYS A 356 8.31 -22.52 16.53
C LYS A 356 7.08 -22.92 15.71
N HIS A 357 5.89 -22.98 16.33
CA HIS A 357 4.66 -23.39 15.66
C HIS A 357 3.61 -22.29 15.75
N VAL A 358 3.04 -21.94 14.59
CA VAL A 358 1.96 -20.97 14.44
C VAL A 358 0.69 -21.72 14.06
N PRO A 359 -0.33 -21.77 14.95
CA PRO A 359 -1.51 -22.58 14.70
C PRO A 359 -2.34 -22.05 13.52
N SER A 360 -2.77 -22.96 12.65
CA SER A 360 -3.79 -22.71 11.65
C SER A 360 -5.20 -22.93 12.21
N LYS A 361 -6.23 -22.51 11.44
CA LYS A 361 -7.63 -22.84 11.77
C LYS A 361 -7.86 -24.36 11.84
N GLY A 362 -7.18 -25.12 10.96
CA GLY A 362 -7.24 -26.58 10.95
C GLY A 362 -6.64 -27.19 12.21
N ASP A 363 -5.52 -26.64 12.68
CA ASP A 363 -4.84 -27.14 13.88
C ASP A 363 -5.68 -26.97 15.13
N VAL A 364 -6.40 -25.85 15.25
CA VAL A 364 -7.34 -25.62 16.36
C VAL A 364 -8.46 -26.66 16.37
N LEU A 365 -9.03 -26.98 15.21
CA LEU A 365 -10.07 -28.01 15.09
C LEU A 365 -9.51 -29.41 15.40
N LEU A 366 -8.29 -29.69 14.95
CA LEU A 366 -7.60 -30.94 15.25
C LEU A 366 -7.34 -31.09 16.75
N ALA A 367 -6.81 -30.05 17.39
CA ALA A 367 -6.58 -30.03 18.84
C ALA A 367 -7.88 -30.26 19.61
N GLN A 368 -8.97 -29.59 19.23
CA GLN A 368 -10.28 -29.81 19.84
C GLN A 368 -10.78 -31.26 19.66
N LYS A 369 -10.55 -31.87 18.48
CA LYS A 369 -10.91 -33.26 18.21
C LYS A 369 -10.10 -34.22 19.09
N ILE A 370 -8.80 -33.98 19.25
CA ILE A 370 -7.91 -34.77 20.12
C ILE A 370 -8.38 -34.68 21.57
N PHE A 371 -8.61 -33.47 22.10
CA PHE A 371 -9.09 -33.30 23.48
C PHE A 371 -10.45 -33.95 23.72
N ARG A 372 -11.35 -33.91 22.73
CA ARG A 372 -12.63 -34.62 22.79
C ARG A 372 -12.45 -36.13 22.85
N ALA A 373 -11.53 -36.69 22.06
CA ALA A 373 -11.21 -38.12 22.10
C ALA A 373 -10.64 -38.54 23.47
N LEU A 374 -9.89 -37.63 24.12
CA LEU A 374 -9.40 -37.77 25.49
C LEU A 374 -10.47 -37.50 26.57
N LYS A 375 -11.73 -37.32 26.18
CA LYS A 375 -12.87 -37.02 27.08
C LYS A 375 -12.68 -35.76 27.94
N VAL A 376 -11.86 -34.81 27.49
CA VAL A 376 -11.71 -33.50 28.15
C VAL A 376 -12.96 -32.65 27.89
N PRO A 377 -13.61 -32.08 28.93
CA PRO A 377 -14.74 -31.18 28.74
C PRO A 377 -14.39 -29.97 27.87
N ARG A 378 -15.34 -29.52 27.04
CA ARG A 378 -15.14 -28.42 26.08
C ARG A 378 -14.59 -27.15 26.74
N ASP A 379 -15.10 -26.79 27.91
CA ASP A 379 -14.70 -25.56 28.60
C ASP A 379 -13.23 -25.61 29.05
N ILE A 380 -12.76 -26.80 29.46
CA ILE A 380 -11.35 -27.02 29.81
C ILE A 380 -10.49 -26.98 28.55
N THR A 381 -10.94 -27.58 27.44
CA THR A 381 -10.23 -27.48 26.15
C THR A 381 -10.07 -26.02 25.70
N LEU A 382 -11.13 -25.21 25.77
CA LEU A 382 -11.05 -23.80 25.38
C LEU A 382 -10.07 -23.02 26.27
N ARG A 383 -10.08 -23.27 27.59
CA ARG A 383 -9.09 -22.67 28.51
C ARG A 383 -7.65 -23.12 28.20
N ILE A 384 -7.44 -24.38 27.86
CA ILE A 384 -6.10 -24.88 27.46
C ILE A 384 -5.63 -24.16 26.20
N LEU A 385 -6.49 -24.06 25.18
CA LEU A 385 -6.14 -23.37 23.93
C LEU A 385 -5.91 -21.87 24.15
N GLU A 386 -6.68 -21.23 25.03
CA GLU A 386 -6.50 -19.83 25.41
C GLU A 386 -5.17 -19.59 26.15
N VAL A 387 -4.88 -20.39 27.18
CA VAL A 387 -3.64 -20.30 27.96
C VAL A 387 -2.40 -20.60 27.11
N ALA A 388 -2.51 -21.53 26.15
CA ALA A 388 -1.44 -21.85 25.22
C ALA A 388 -1.30 -20.82 24.08
N GLU A 389 -2.11 -19.75 24.08
CA GLU A 389 -2.23 -18.78 22.99
C GLU A 389 -2.46 -19.45 21.62
N TYR A 390 -3.12 -20.61 21.61
CA TYR A 390 -3.38 -21.47 20.45
C TYR A 390 -4.52 -20.92 19.60
N THR A 391 -4.40 -19.63 19.29
CA THR A 391 -5.31 -18.86 18.46
C THR A 391 -4.84 -18.95 17.02
N PRO A 392 -5.73 -19.27 16.07
CA PRO A 392 -5.32 -19.41 14.69
C PRO A 392 -4.82 -18.06 14.18
N LYS A 393 -3.60 -18.05 13.64
CA LYS A 393 -3.04 -16.84 13.04
C LYS A 393 -3.24 -16.89 11.54
N GLY A 394 -3.68 -15.76 10.98
CA GLY A 394 -3.86 -15.60 9.56
C GLY A 394 -5.30 -15.75 9.07
N ARG A 395 -5.53 -15.31 7.84
CA ARG A 395 -6.83 -15.40 7.18
C ARG A 395 -6.99 -16.68 6.35
N LEU A 396 -5.89 -17.23 5.85
CA LEU A 396 -5.87 -18.44 5.02
C LEU A 396 -6.48 -19.65 5.75
N GLN A 397 -7.23 -20.45 5.01
CA GLN A 397 -7.77 -21.73 5.45
C GLN A 397 -6.67 -22.80 5.45
N THR A 398 -5.94 -22.92 4.34
CA THR A 398 -4.72 -23.74 4.25
C THR A 398 -3.52 -22.86 4.57
N HIS A 399 -2.92 -23.05 5.75
CA HIS A 399 -1.82 -22.21 6.22
C HIS A 399 -0.57 -22.38 5.34
N GLY A 400 0.16 -21.28 5.13
CA GLY A 400 1.41 -21.26 4.35
C GLY A 400 1.26 -21.46 2.83
N ASP A 401 0.03 -21.64 2.31
CA ASP A 401 -0.22 -21.85 0.88
C ASP A 401 -1.28 -20.87 0.32
N PRO A 402 -0.91 -19.62 0.04
CA PRO A 402 -1.82 -18.63 -0.54
C PRO A 402 -2.53 -19.05 -1.83
N LEU A 403 -1.92 -19.92 -2.65
CA LEU A 403 -2.46 -20.34 -3.96
C LEU A 403 -3.28 -21.63 -3.88
N HIS A 404 -3.44 -22.21 -2.69
CA HIS A 404 -4.34 -23.35 -2.47
C HIS A 404 -5.77 -23.02 -2.91
N ILE A 405 -6.48 -23.99 -3.47
CA ILE A 405 -7.86 -23.81 -3.97
C ILE A 405 -8.82 -23.30 -2.90
N ASP A 406 -8.70 -23.80 -1.67
CA ASP A 406 -9.52 -23.37 -0.52
C ASP A 406 -9.26 -21.92 -0.09
N ASN A 407 -8.13 -21.34 -0.51
CA ASN A 407 -7.73 -19.97 -0.21
C ASN A 407 -8.09 -18.98 -1.31
N ALA A 408 -8.64 -19.43 -2.45
CA ALA A 408 -8.87 -18.60 -3.62
C ALA A 408 -9.70 -17.34 -3.33
N GLU A 409 -10.72 -17.43 -2.47
CA GLU A 409 -11.55 -16.27 -2.13
C GLU A 409 -10.77 -15.23 -1.31
N GLU A 410 -10.02 -15.67 -0.29
CA GLU A 410 -9.21 -14.77 0.54
C GLU A 410 -8.03 -14.19 -0.23
N LEU A 411 -7.38 -14.97 -1.10
CA LEU A 411 -6.35 -14.49 -2.01
C LEU A 411 -6.89 -13.36 -2.90
N ARG A 412 -8.07 -13.54 -3.50
CA ARG A 412 -8.71 -12.51 -4.32
C ARG A 412 -8.98 -11.23 -3.52
N LYS A 413 -9.50 -11.35 -2.29
CA LYS A 413 -9.72 -10.19 -1.40
C LYS A 413 -8.42 -9.47 -1.10
N TYR A 414 -7.35 -10.22 -0.83
CA TYR A 414 -6.04 -9.68 -0.54
C TYR A 414 -5.38 -8.99 -1.73
N LEU A 415 -5.41 -9.59 -2.93
CA LEU A 415 -4.89 -8.94 -4.14
C LEU A 415 -5.66 -7.66 -4.48
N ALA A 416 -7.00 -7.68 -4.31
CA ALA A 416 -7.81 -6.48 -4.47
C ALA A 416 -7.48 -5.41 -3.42
N TYR A 417 -7.09 -5.80 -2.21
CA TYR A 417 -6.61 -4.89 -1.18
C TYR A 417 -5.26 -4.27 -1.56
N CYS A 418 -4.26 -5.06 -1.96
CA CYS A 418 -2.98 -4.56 -2.43
C CYS A 418 -3.16 -3.56 -3.59
N TRP A 419 -4.00 -3.90 -4.57
CA TRP A 419 -4.32 -2.99 -5.68
C TRP A 419 -4.92 -1.66 -5.21
N LYS A 420 -5.86 -1.70 -4.26
CA LYS A 420 -6.45 -0.48 -3.68
C LYS A 420 -5.38 0.39 -3.00
N LEU A 421 -4.41 -0.20 -2.31
CA LEU A 421 -3.32 0.55 -1.70
C LEU A 421 -2.48 1.28 -2.76
N LEU A 422 -2.11 0.60 -3.83
CA LEU A 422 -1.35 1.20 -4.94
C LEU A 422 -2.11 2.39 -5.56
N VAL A 423 -3.42 2.26 -5.77
CA VAL A 423 -4.27 3.35 -6.28
C VAL A 423 -4.34 4.52 -5.30
N ARG A 424 -4.47 4.27 -4.00
CA ARG A 424 -4.53 5.33 -2.98
C ARG A 424 -3.23 6.12 -2.94
N VAL A 425 -2.12 5.42 -3.01
CA VAL A 425 -0.79 6.01 -3.08
C VAL A 425 -0.63 6.87 -4.34
N ASP A 426 -1.02 6.36 -5.51
CA ASP A 426 -1.02 7.13 -6.77
C ASP A 426 -1.86 8.42 -6.65
N MET A 427 -3.06 8.32 -6.09
CA MET A 427 -3.95 9.46 -5.86
C MET A 427 -3.33 10.50 -4.92
N LEU A 428 -2.70 10.04 -3.83
CA LEU A 428 -2.05 10.92 -2.86
C LEU A 428 -0.87 11.67 -3.47
N MET A 429 -0.04 10.97 -4.24
CA MET A 429 1.11 11.58 -4.92
C MET A 429 0.66 12.64 -5.95
N LYS A 430 -0.41 12.34 -6.71
CA LYS A 430 -1.02 13.29 -7.66
C LYS A 430 -1.55 14.54 -6.97
N GLU A 431 -2.17 14.39 -5.80
CA GLU A 431 -2.69 15.53 -5.02
C GLU A 431 -1.55 16.45 -4.55
N ASN A 432 -0.39 15.89 -4.18
CA ASN A 432 0.79 16.68 -3.82
C ASN A 432 1.63 17.11 -5.04
N GLY A 433 1.06 17.06 -6.25
CA GLY A 433 1.69 17.56 -7.48
C GLY A 433 2.79 16.68 -8.07
N ALA A 434 2.91 15.43 -7.60
CA ALA A 434 3.89 14.46 -8.08
C ALA A 434 3.25 13.30 -8.84
N LEU A 435 4.06 12.60 -9.63
CA LEU A 435 3.62 11.45 -10.42
C LEU A 435 4.51 10.26 -10.10
N VAL A 436 3.89 9.12 -9.80
CA VAL A 436 4.61 7.87 -9.59
C VAL A 436 4.95 7.28 -10.95
N ASP A 437 6.22 6.96 -11.17
CA ASP A 437 6.69 6.29 -12.37
C ASP A 437 6.39 4.79 -12.30
N TRP A 438 5.13 4.43 -12.48
CA TRP A 438 4.67 3.05 -12.33
C TRP A 438 5.40 2.05 -13.25
N GLU A 439 5.91 2.50 -14.41
CA GLU A 439 6.71 1.64 -15.29
C GLU A 439 8.03 1.24 -14.63
N TYR A 440 8.74 2.23 -14.08
CA TYR A 440 9.96 1.98 -13.30
C TYR A 440 9.67 1.13 -12.07
N GLU A 441 8.63 1.47 -11.31
CA GLU A 441 8.26 0.76 -10.08
C GLU A 441 7.94 -0.72 -10.32
N VAL A 442 7.20 -1.01 -11.39
CA VAL A 442 6.89 -2.38 -11.78
C VAL A 442 8.13 -3.10 -12.30
N ALA A 443 8.96 -2.44 -13.11
CA ALA A 443 10.20 -3.02 -13.62
C ALA A 443 11.18 -3.36 -12.48
N GLU A 444 11.33 -2.45 -11.51
CA GLU A 444 12.13 -2.65 -10.31
C GLU A 444 11.57 -3.79 -9.46
N ALA A 445 10.26 -3.86 -9.23
CA ALA A 445 9.65 -4.97 -8.48
C ALA A 445 9.85 -6.32 -9.17
N ILE A 446 9.75 -6.38 -10.51
CA ILE A 446 10.05 -7.61 -11.28
C ILE A 446 11.54 -7.97 -11.18
N TYR A 447 12.42 -6.98 -11.30
CA TYR A 447 13.86 -7.16 -11.12
C TYR A 447 14.17 -7.72 -9.73
N LYS A 448 13.62 -7.11 -8.68
CA LYS A 448 13.76 -7.52 -7.27
C LYS A 448 13.31 -8.97 -7.07
N LEU A 449 12.14 -9.35 -7.59
CA LEU A 449 11.58 -10.69 -7.39
C LEU A 449 12.28 -11.78 -8.20
N PHE A 450 12.65 -11.50 -9.45
CA PHE A 450 13.00 -12.54 -10.41
C PHE A 450 14.42 -12.43 -10.97
N GLY A 451 15.18 -11.39 -10.61
CA GLY A 451 16.54 -11.16 -11.08
C GLY A 451 16.65 -10.98 -12.61
N VAL A 452 15.53 -10.68 -13.29
CA VAL A 452 15.50 -10.45 -14.74
C VAL A 452 16.30 -9.20 -15.01
N ARG A 453 17.33 -9.26 -15.87
CA ARG A 453 18.13 -8.07 -16.24
C ARG A 453 17.21 -6.91 -16.61
N TYR A 454 17.49 -5.71 -16.08
CA TYR A 454 16.72 -4.51 -16.37
C TYR A 454 16.50 -4.40 -17.88
N PRO A 455 15.25 -4.38 -18.36
CA PRO A 455 14.99 -4.15 -19.77
C PRO A 455 15.58 -2.78 -20.14
N GLN A 456 16.04 -2.62 -21.38
CA GLN A 456 16.38 -1.29 -21.88
C GLN A 456 15.13 -0.43 -21.82
N MET A 457 15.03 0.40 -20.77
CA MET A 457 13.96 1.37 -20.61
C MET A 457 13.94 2.25 -21.87
N SER A 458 12.76 2.69 -22.31
CA SER A 458 12.64 3.58 -23.48
C SER A 458 13.63 4.74 -23.35
N LYS A 459 14.49 4.92 -24.37
CA LYS A 459 15.59 5.90 -24.38
C LYS A 459 15.08 7.29 -23.92
N LEU A 460 15.82 7.87 -22.98
CA LEU A 460 15.67 9.26 -22.52
C LEU A 460 15.65 10.21 -23.73
N VAL A 461 14.53 10.90 -23.92
CA VAL A 461 14.48 12.11 -24.74
C VAL A 461 15.21 13.18 -23.94
N LYS A 462 16.22 13.83 -24.53
CA LYS A 462 17.06 14.80 -23.80
C LYS A 462 16.22 16.00 -23.39
N LYS A 463 16.53 16.61 -22.23
CA LYS A 463 15.84 17.78 -21.66
C LYS A 463 15.61 18.93 -22.65
N GLU A 464 16.52 19.12 -23.61
CA GLU A 464 16.40 20.09 -24.71
C GLU A 464 15.23 19.78 -25.66
N GLU A 465 15.03 18.50 -26.00
CA GLU A 465 13.91 18.04 -26.84
C GLU A 465 12.57 18.14 -26.09
N GLU A 466 12.61 18.04 -24.76
CA GLU A 466 11.44 18.18 -23.89
C GLU A 466 11.00 19.64 -23.73
N GLU A 467 11.94 20.59 -23.61
CA GLU A 467 11.64 22.03 -23.65
C GLU A 467 11.13 22.48 -25.02
N LEU A 468 11.71 21.95 -26.11
CA LEU A 468 11.20 22.12 -27.47
C LEU A 468 9.76 21.57 -27.61
N ALA A 469 9.46 20.42 -27.02
CA ALA A 469 8.13 19.83 -27.03
C ALA A 469 7.11 20.63 -26.19
N ARG A 470 7.56 21.25 -25.09
CA ARG A 470 6.75 22.09 -24.22
C ARG A 470 6.40 23.43 -24.89
N LEU A 471 7.37 24.06 -25.55
CA LEU A 471 7.16 25.24 -26.41
C LEU A 471 6.20 24.93 -27.58
N ALA A 472 6.22 23.70 -28.08
CA ALA A 472 5.29 23.21 -29.10
C ALA A 472 3.89 22.79 -28.56
N GLY A 473 3.56 23.09 -27.30
CA GLY A 473 2.23 22.87 -26.73
C GLY A 473 1.91 21.42 -26.33
N LYS A 474 2.92 20.57 -26.11
CA LYS A 474 2.73 19.19 -25.62
C LYS A 474 3.11 19.08 -24.14
N ARG A 475 2.22 18.48 -23.34
CA ARG A 475 2.44 18.22 -21.90
C ARG A 475 3.39 17.04 -21.71
N THR A 476 4.44 17.24 -20.91
CA THR A 476 5.39 16.20 -20.47
C THR A 476 5.45 16.08 -18.95
N PHE A 477 5.83 14.88 -18.49
CA PHE A 477 5.79 14.38 -17.11
C PHE A 477 7.13 14.66 -16.40
N LEU A 478 7.09 15.03 -15.11
CA LEU A 478 8.29 15.23 -14.28
C LEU A 478 8.91 13.88 -13.85
N ARG A 479 10.23 13.71 -14.03
CA ARG A 479 11.07 12.74 -13.29
C ARG A 479 12.17 13.49 -12.53
N VAL A 480 12.40 13.11 -11.28
CA VAL A 480 13.59 13.46 -10.48
C VAL A 480 14.45 12.20 -10.39
N LEU A 481 15.67 12.25 -10.92
CA LEU A 481 16.72 11.25 -10.70
C LEU A 481 18.01 12.00 -10.34
N ASP A 482 18.46 11.87 -9.10
CA ASP A 482 19.89 11.95 -8.77
C ASP A 482 20.53 10.65 -9.29
N ARG A 483 21.50 10.77 -10.21
CA ARG A 483 22.22 9.63 -10.77
C ARG A 483 23.12 9.01 -9.70
N TYR A 484 23.02 7.70 -9.52
CA TYR A 484 24.19 6.87 -9.15
C TYR A 484 24.73 6.27 -10.45
N GLU A 485 25.89 6.75 -10.89
CA GLU A 485 26.73 6.02 -11.83
C GLU A 485 27.34 4.84 -11.06
N ILE A 486 27.09 3.61 -11.52
CA ILE A 486 27.75 2.37 -11.09
C ILE A 486 28.92 2.11 -12.04
#